data_AF-A0A1D8NMD6-F1
#
_entry.id   AF-A0A1D8NMD6-F1
#
_cell.length_a   1.000
_cell.length_b   1.000
_cell.length_c   1.000
_cell.angle_alpha   90.00
_cell.angle_beta   90.00
_cell.angle_gamma   90.00
#
_symmetry.space_group_name_H-M   'P 1'
#
loop_
_entity.id
_entity.type
_entity.pdbx_description
1 polymer ?
#
loop_
_entity_poly.entity_id
_entity_poly.type
_entity_poly.pdbx_seq_one_letter_code
_entity_poly.pdbx_strand_id
1 'polypeptide(L)'
;MVLTFEIAREKFLKIRDDSIAELDKVFPPPEDSRHHEVPAKLPKNSIPVFQEMLAHDDAAIINSDPIELLDQLAKAKVSAVAVAGAFLRAAVIAQTLTNCLTELLPREALETAQKLDDYLKSTGKPVGPLHGLPVSVKEMVGFKGRTCHFSVSSKINNITPDNAIILKVLYKAGANPYCRIPVPNFSCRWNQSRLSMERLTTPITEISRLEAHPRVKEPSSVLERLFWVSELTLEAQFEVQLLAVVSMVFVRL
;
A
#
# COMPACT_ATOMS: atom_id res chain seq x y z
N MET A 1 25.27 -14.76 -13.06
CA MET A 1 24.89 -13.53 -13.77
C MET A 1 24.56 -12.48 -12.72
N VAL A 2 25.39 -11.44 -12.59
CA VAL A 2 25.13 -10.34 -11.64
C VAL A 2 23.94 -9.57 -12.19
N LEU A 3 22.81 -9.59 -11.47
CA LEU A 3 21.68 -8.71 -11.80
C LEU A 3 22.12 -7.27 -11.56
N THR A 4 22.17 -6.47 -12.63
CA THR A 4 22.37 -5.04 -12.50
C THR A 4 21.11 -4.41 -11.89
N PHE A 5 21.29 -3.25 -11.27
CA PHE A 5 20.20 -2.52 -10.63
C PHE A 5 19.10 -2.15 -11.64
N GLU A 6 19.45 -1.83 -12.88
CA GLU A 6 18.48 -1.50 -13.93
C GLU A 6 17.57 -2.68 -14.27
N ILE A 7 18.13 -3.89 -14.40
CA ILE A 7 17.33 -5.09 -14.71
C ILE A 7 16.35 -5.38 -13.56
N ALA A 8 16.78 -5.22 -12.31
CA ALA A 8 15.91 -5.37 -11.15
C ALA A 8 14.79 -4.31 -11.14
N ARG A 9 15.11 -3.07 -11.54
CA ARG A 9 14.16 -1.96 -11.69
C ARG A 9 13.09 -2.26 -12.71
N GLU A 10 13.48 -2.64 -13.92
CA GLU A 10 12.55 -2.96 -15.00
C GLU A 10 11.59 -4.07 -14.61
N LYS A 11 12.09 -5.12 -13.95
CA LYS A 11 11.26 -6.19 -13.42
C LYS A 11 10.26 -5.71 -12.38
N PHE A 12 10.70 -4.89 -11.43
CA PHE A 12 9.84 -4.32 -10.41
C PHE A 12 8.71 -3.47 -11.02
N LEU A 13 9.07 -2.55 -11.92
CA LEU A 13 8.11 -1.68 -12.60
C LEU A 13 7.14 -2.51 -13.43
N LYS A 14 7.63 -3.52 -14.14
CA LYS A 14 6.79 -4.44 -14.92
C LYS A 14 5.77 -5.16 -14.04
N ILE A 15 6.18 -5.71 -12.89
CA ILE A 15 5.25 -6.38 -11.96
C ILE A 15 4.14 -5.43 -11.51
N ARG A 16 4.51 -4.20 -11.15
CA ARG A 16 3.55 -3.19 -10.71
C ARG A 16 2.59 -2.81 -11.83
N ASP A 17 3.11 -2.44 -12.99
CA ASP A 17 2.32 -1.93 -14.10
C ASP A 17 1.43 -3.03 -14.70
N ASP A 18 1.92 -4.28 -14.76
CA ASP A 18 1.11 -5.46 -15.11
C ASP A 18 -0.06 -5.64 -14.12
N SER A 19 0.17 -5.44 -12.82
CA SER A 19 -0.87 -5.59 -11.80
C SER A 19 -1.93 -4.48 -11.85
N ILE A 20 -1.56 -3.26 -12.26
CA ILE A 20 -2.49 -2.16 -12.54
C ILE A 20 -3.33 -2.48 -13.78
N ALA A 21 -2.69 -2.98 -14.85
CA ALA A 21 -3.41 -3.39 -16.06
C ALA A 21 -4.32 -4.62 -15.83
N GLU A 22 -4.00 -5.50 -14.87
CA GLU A 22 -4.91 -6.56 -14.44
C GLU A 22 -6.12 -6.00 -13.68
N LEU A 23 -5.91 -5.00 -12.83
CA LEU A 23 -7.00 -4.36 -12.08
C LEU A 23 -8.09 -3.82 -13.01
N ASP A 24 -7.71 -3.09 -14.06
CA ASP A 24 -8.68 -2.49 -15.00
C ASP A 24 -9.59 -3.54 -15.67
N LYS A 25 -9.14 -4.79 -15.75
CA LYS A 25 -9.93 -5.92 -16.29
C LYS A 25 -10.87 -6.54 -15.24
N VAL A 26 -10.45 -6.54 -13.98
CA VAL A 26 -11.16 -7.21 -12.87
C VAL A 26 -12.17 -6.26 -12.23
N PHE A 27 -11.76 -5.02 -11.96
CA PHE A 27 -12.58 -3.94 -11.43
C PHE A 27 -12.43 -2.74 -12.37
N PRO A 28 -13.23 -2.69 -13.46
CA PRO A 28 -13.16 -1.56 -14.36
C PRO A 28 -13.48 -0.27 -13.59
N PRO A 29 -12.79 0.82 -13.94
CA PRO A 29 -13.04 2.07 -13.27
C PRO A 29 -14.42 2.64 -13.61
N PRO A 30 -15.07 3.31 -12.64
CA PRO A 30 -16.24 4.14 -12.90
C PRO A 30 -15.94 5.23 -13.96
N GLU A 31 -16.93 5.57 -14.79
CA GLU A 31 -16.79 6.56 -15.88
C GLU A 31 -16.40 7.97 -15.37
N ASP A 32 -16.74 8.29 -14.13
CA ASP A 32 -16.44 9.57 -13.45
C ASP A 32 -15.05 9.60 -12.79
N SER A 33 -14.33 8.47 -12.75
CA SER A 33 -13.06 8.37 -12.03
C SER A 33 -11.85 8.79 -12.87
N ARG A 34 -10.96 9.58 -12.28
CA ARG A 34 -9.72 10.08 -12.90
C ARG A 34 -8.47 9.28 -12.49
N HIS A 35 -8.62 8.02 -12.12
CA HIS A 35 -7.58 7.19 -11.48
C HIS A 35 -6.32 6.94 -12.33
N HIS A 36 -6.40 7.05 -13.65
CA HIS A 36 -5.22 6.99 -14.55
C HIS A 36 -4.66 8.37 -14.93
N GLU A 37 -5.27 9.47 -14.50
CA GLU A 37 -4.76 10.80 -14.78
C GLU A 37 -3.52 11.11 -13.92
N VAL A 38 -2.44 11.53 -14.57
CA VAL A 38 -1.22 11.98 -13.89
C VAL A 38 -1.22 13.51 -13.89
N PRO A 39 -1.34 14.18 -12.72
CA PRO A 39 -1.24 15.63 -12.66
C PRO A 39 0.12 16.12 -13.18
N ALA A 40 0.13 17.13 -14.06
CA ALA A 40 1.37 17.65 -14.63
C ALA A 40 2.34 18.23 -13.58
N LYS A 41 1.83 18.64 -12.41
CA LYS A 41 2.61 19.10 -11.27
C LYS A 41 1.98 18.60 -9.98
N LEU A 42 2.72 17.77 -9.24
CA LEU A 42 2.27 17.27 -7.94
C LEU A 42 2.40 18.37 -6.87
N PRO A 43 1.35 18.62 -6.07
CA PRO A 43 1.43 19.50 -4.90
C PRO A 43 2.26 18.87 -3.78
N LYS A 44 2.68 19.67 -2.79
CA LYS A 44 3.35 19.15 -1.58
C LYS A 44 2.42 18.26 -0.75
N ASN A 45 1.13 18.55 -0.74
CA ASN A 45 0.10 17.75 -0.09
C ASN A 45 -0.79 17.14 -1.18
N SER A 46 -0.68 15.82 -1.37
CA SER A 46 -1.44 15.08 -2.38
C SER A 46 -2.83 14.64 -1.92
N ILE A 47 -3.20 14.85 -0.65
CA ILE A 47 -4.50 14.43 -0.10
C ILE A 47 -5.69 15.11 -0.81
N PRO A 48 -5.69 16.44 -1.03
CA PRO A 48 -6.82 17.08 -1.72
C PRO A 48 -7.00 16.55 -3.14
N VAL A 49 -5.89 16.40 -3.88
CA VAL A 49 -5.90 15.86 -5.24
C VAL A 49 -6.37 14.40 -5.26
N PHE A 50 -5.94 13.59 -4.30
CA PHE A 50 -6.40 12.22 -4.14
C PHE A 50 -7.93 12.16 -3.96
N GLN A 51 -8.49 12.99 -3.07
CA GLN A 51 -9.93 13.04 -2.81
C GLN A 51 -10.72 13.50 -4.04
N GLU A 52 -10.20 14.46 -4.80
CA GLU A 52 -10.82 14.93 -6.04
C GLU A 52 -10.79 13.90 -7.18
N MET A 53 -9.89 12.92 -7.14
CA MET A 53 -9.74 11.88 -8.18
C MET A 53 -10.60 10.64 -7.92
N LEU A 54 -11.10 10.47 -6.69
CA LEU A 54 -12.00 9.37 -6.33
C LEU A 54 -13.37 9.54 -7.00
N ALA A 55 -13.93 8.44 -7.49
CA ALA A 55 -15.34 8.40 -7.86
C ALA A 55 -16.21 8.60 -6.60
N HIS A 56 -17.42 9.12 -6.77
CA HIS A 56 -18.30 9.43 -5.64
C HIS A 56 -18.54 8.20 -4.73
N ASP A 57 -18.81 7.04 -5.33
CA ASP A 57 -19.11 5.81 -4.59
C ASP A 57 -17.86 5.25 -3.88
N ASP A 58 -16.69 5.40 -4.50
CA ASP A 58 -15.41 5.02 -3.88
C ASP A 58 -15.09 5.93 -2.70
N ALA A 59 -15.31 7.24 -2.86
CA ALA A 59 -15.06 8.22 -1.80
C ALA A 59 -15.91 7.92 -0.55
N ALA A 60 -17.15 7.46 -0.71
CA ALA A 60 -18.00 7.08 0.41
C ALA A 60 -17.41 5.88 1.21
N ILE A 61 -16.83 4.91 0.52
CA ILE A 61 -16.19 3.74 1.16
C ILE A 61 -14.84 4.13 1.77
N ILE A 62 -13.99 4.84 1.02
CA ILE A 62 -12.62 5.17 1.42
C ILE A 62 -12.59 6.15 2.60
N ASN A 63 -13.55 7.06 2.69
CA ASN A 63 -13.64 8.03 3.79
C ASN A 63 -14.46 7.52 4.99
N SER A 64 -14.97 6.30 4.94
CA SER A 64 -15.72 5.70 6.06
C SER A 64 -14.81 5.37 7.25
N ASP A 65 -15.36 5.41 8.47
CA ASP A 65 -14.60 4.96 9.63
C ASP A 65 -14.39 3.44 9.56
N PRO A 66 -13.17 2.92 9.84
CA PRO A 66 -12.89 1.49 9.74
C PRO A 66 -13.77 0.59 10.61
N ILE A 67 -14.16 1.08 11.79
CA ILE A 67 -15.01 0.34 12.72
C ILE A 67 -16.44 0.30 12.17
N GLU A 68 -16.92 1.41 11.60
CA GLU A 68 -18.22 1.46 10.93
C GLU A 68 -18.24 0.60 9.68
N LEU A 69 -17.17 0.61 8.87
CA LEU A 69 -17.04 -0.21 7.68
C LEU A 69 -17.06 -1.70 8.02
N LEU A 70 -16.39 -2.12 9.09
CA LEU A 70 -16.43 -3.48 9.60
C LEU A 70 -17.84 -3.88 10.04
N ASP A 71 -18.57 -3.00 10.73
CA ASP A 71 -19.96 -3.24 11.11
C ASP A 71 -20.88 -3.38 9.88
N GLN A 72 -20.67 -2.53 8.86
CA GLN A 72 -21.40 -2.59 7.60
C GLN A 72 -21.13 -3.88 6.83
N LEU A 73 -19.88 -4.32 6.75
CA LEU A 73 -19.47 -5.59 6.16
C LEU A 73 -20.07 -6.78 6.92
N ALA A 74 -19.98 -6.80 8.25
CA ALA A 74 -20.54 -7.87 9.08
C ALA A 74 -22.06 -7.99 8.97
N LYS A 75 -22.76 -6.88 8.69
CA LYS A 75 -24.22 -6.82 8.49
C LYS A 75 -24.65 -6.95 7.03
N ALA A 76 -23.72 -7.23 6.11
CA ALA A 76 -23.98 -7.29 4.67
C ALA A 76 -24.63 -6.02 4.09
N LYS A 77 -24.40 -4.84 4.71
CA LYS A 77 -24.86 -3.54 4.20
C LYS A 77 -24.04 -3.09 2.99
N VAL A 78 -22.76 -3.42 3.00
CA VAL A 78 -21.83 -3.22 1.89
C VAL A 78 -21.16 -4.57 1.61
N SER A 79 -20.93 -4.90 0.34
CA SER A 79 -20.26 -6.15 -0.04
C SER A 79 -18.74 -6.03 0.08
N ALA A 80 -18.08 -7.12 0.48
CA ALA A 80 -16.62 -7.19 0.50
C ALA A 80 -16.04 -6.97 -0.91
N VAL A 81 -16.76 -7.37 -1.97
CA VAL A 81 -16.34 -7.14 -3.36
C VAL A 81 -16.35 -5.65 -3.71
N ALA A 82 -17.38 -4.90 -3.32
CA ALA A 82 -17.44 -3.46 -3.57
C ALA A 82 -16.32 -2.72 -2.82
N VAL A 83 -16.11 -3.08 -1.55
CA VAL A 83 -15.05 -2.49 -0.72
C VAL A 83 -13.67 -2.81 -1.30
N ALA A 84 -13.41 -4.05 -1.72
CA ALA A 84 -12.15 -4.43 -2.35
C ALA A 84 -11.87 -3.63 -3.64
N GLY A 85 -12.89 -3.47 -4.49
CA GLY A 85 -12.79 -2.69 -5.72
C GLY A 85 -12.46 -1.21 -5.46
N ALA A 86 -13.14 -0.58 -4.49
CA ALA A 86 -12.88 0.81 -4.12
C ALA A 86 -11.44 1.02 -3.62
N PHE A 87 -10.95 0.14 -2.75
CA PHE A 87 -9.58 0.22 -2.23
C PHE A 87 -8.51 -0.05 -3.30
N LEU A 88 -8.78 -0.95 -4.25
CA LEU A 88 -7.87 -1.19 -5.37
C LEU A 88 -7.78 0.02 -6.31
N ARG A 89 -8.91 0.64 -6.66
CA ARG A 89 -8.93 1.86 -7.49
C ARG A 89 -8.27 3.05 -6.78
N ALA A 90 -8.57 3.23 -5.50
CA ALA A 90 -7.90 4.21 -4.65
C ALA A 90 -6.38 3.98 -4.63
N ALA A 91 -5.92 2.73 -4.61
CA ALA A 91 -4.49 2.42 -4.62
C ALA A 91 -3.81 2.80 -5.94
N VAL A 92 -4.50 2.72 -7.08
CA VAL A 92 -3.97 3.25 -8.35
C VAL A 92 -3.75 4.75 -8.28
N ILE A 93 -4.73 5.50 -7.77
CA ILE A 93 -4.60 6.95 -7.57
C ILE A 93 -3.41 7.26 -6.65
N ALA A 94 -3.35 6.59 -5.50
CA ALA A 94 -2.25 6.78 -4.54
C ALA A 94 -0.89 6.45 -5.16
N GLN A 95 -0.82 5.41 -5.99
CA GLN A 95 0.37 5.02 -6.73
C GLN A 95 0.80 6.10 -7.72
N THR A 96 -0.14 6.68 -8.47
CA THR A 96 0.13 7.78 -9.41
C THR A 96 0.66 9.02 -8.70
N LEU A 97 0.14 9.33 -7.51
CA LEU A 97 0.52 10.53 -6.75
C LEU A 97 1.78 10.37 -5.90
N THR A 98 2.05 9.18 -5.39
CA THR A 98 3.07 8.96 -4.34
C THR A 98 4.02 7.81 -4.60
N ASN A 99 3.74 6.97 -5.60
CA ASN A 99 4.58 5.84 -5.98
C ASN A 99 4.81 4.82 -4.86
N CYS A 100 3.75 4.52 -4.12
CA CYS A 100 3.75 3.77 -2.86
C CYS A 100 3.55 2.25 -2.99
N LEU A 101 3.37 1.71 -4.19
CA LEU A 101 3.05 0.30 -4.41
C LEU A 101 4.21 -0.49 -5.02
N THR A 102 4.27 -1.76 -4.65
CA THR A 102 5.04 -2.79 -5.36
C THR A 102 4.16 -3.55 -6.34
N GLU A 103 3.02 -4.05 -5.89
CA GLU A 103 2.06 -4.75 -6.75
C GLU A 103 0.65 -4.65 -6.15
N LEU A 104 -0.34 -4.70 -7.04
CA LEU A 104 -1.74 -4.90 -6.68
C LEU A 104 -2.09 -6.39 -6.76
N LEU A 105 -3.12 -6.80 -6.02
CA LEU A 105 -3.60 -8.18 -5.96
C LEU A 105 -5.07 -8.28 -6.41
N PRO A 106 -5.44 -7.80 -7.60
CA PRO A 106 -6.85 -7.64 -7.99
C PRO A 106 -7.63 -8.97 -7.99
N ARG A 107 -7.04 -10.03 -8.57
CA ARG A 107 -7.66 -11.36 -8.63
C ARG A 107 -7.81 -11.99 -7.25
N GLU A 108 -6.74 -11.98 -6.46
CA GLU A 108 -6.74 -12.53 -5.10
C GLU A 108 -7.76 -11.81 -4.21
N ALA A 109 -7.82 -10.48 -4.32
CA ALA A 109 -8.74 -9.65 -3.57
C ALA A 109 -10.20 -9.90 -3.97
N LEU A 110 -10.47 -10.07 -5.27
CA LEU A 110 -11.81 -10.44 -5.77
C LEU A 110 -12.21 -11.84 -5.29
N GLU A 111 -11.34 -12.84 -5.48
CA GLU A 111 -11.64 -14.22 -5.09
C GLU A 111 -11.86 -14.36 -3.59
N THR A 112 -11.09 -13.64 -2.78
CA THR A 112 -11.24 -13.62 -1.32
C THR A 112 -12.52 -12.90 -0.92
N ALA A 113 -12.78 -11.72 -1.49
CA ALA A 113 -14.01 -10.96 -1.23
C ALA A 113 -15.27 -11.76 -1.57
N GLN A 114 -15.32 -12.41 -2.73
CA GLN A 114 -16.47 -13.22 -3.15
C GLN A 114 -16.72 -14.37 -2.18
N LYS A 115 -15.67 -15.07 -1.74
CA LYS A 115 -15.79 -16.15 -0.75
C LYS A 115 -16.33 -15.63 0.58
N LEU A 116 -15.93 -14.44 1.00
CA LEU A 116 -16.40 -13.82 2.24
C LEU A 116 -17.88 -13.43 2.14
N ASP A 117 -18.29 -12.80 1.04
CA ASP A 117 -19.68 -12.44 0.80
C ASP A 117 -20.57 -13.70 0.70
N ASP A 118 -20.13 -14.74 0.00
CA ASP A 118 -20.87 -16.01 -0.13
C ASP A 118 -20.99 -16.74 1.22
N TYR A 119 -19.94 -16.70 2.03
CA TYR A 119 -19.96 -17.26 3.39
C TYR A 119 -20.95 -16.50 4.27
N LEU A 120 -20.93 -15.17 4.24
CA LEU A 120 -21.85 -14.35 5.03
C LEU A 120 -23.29 -14.59 4.60
N LYS A 121 -23.54 -14.70 3.29
CA LYS A 121 -24.87 -14.99 2.74
C LYS A 121 -25.39 -16.37 3.13
N SER A 122 -24.52 -17.38 3.17
CA SER A 122 -24.92 -18.77 3.47
C SER A 122 -25.06 -19.05 4.97
N THR A 123 -24.21 -18.44 5.81
CA THR A 123 -24.18 -18.72 7.26
C THR A 123 -24.88 -17.66 8.10
N GLY A 124 -25.10 -16.47 7.53
CA GLY A 124 -25.62 -15.29 8.25
C GLY A 124 -24.64 -14.73 9.28
N LYS A 125 -23.37 -15.17 9.28
CA LYS A 125 -22.35 -14.74 10.24
C LYS A 125 -21.05 -14.38 9.52
N PRO A 126 -20.30 -13.36 10.00
CA PRO A 126 -18.98 -13.07 9.47
C PRO A 126 -18.00 -14.20 9.78
N VAL A 127 -17.00 -14.39 8.91
CA VAL A 127 -15.91 -15.37 9.10
C VAL A 127 -15.09 -15.08 10.36
N GLY A 128 -14.86 -13.79 10.64
CA GLY A 128 -14.02 -13.34 11.74
C GLY A 128 -14.09 -11.83 11.97
N PRO A 129 -13.27 -11.29 12.88
CA PRO A 129 -13.34 -9.89 13.29
C PRO A 129 -12.94 -8.90 12.18
N LEU A 130 -12.22 -9.35 11.15
CA LEU A 130 -11.77 -8.51 10.03
C LEU A 130 -12.50 -8.84 8.72
N HIS A 131 -13.69 -9.43 8.81
CA HIS A 131 -14.44 -9.92 7.67
C HIS A 131 -14.59 -8.87 6.56
N GLY A 132 -14.00 -9.15 5.39
CA GLY A 132 -14.10 -8.31 4.19
C GLY A 132 -13.19 -7.08 4.19
N LEU A 133 -12.49 -6.79 5.30
CA LEU A 133 -11.70 -5.57 5.42
C LEU A 133 -10.46 -5.62 4.52
N PRO A 134 -10.26 -4.64 3.61
CA PRO A 134 -9.06 -4.58 2.80
C PRO A 134 -7.83 -4.28 3.64
N VAL A 135 -6.77 -5.02 3.37
CA VAL A 135 -5.54 -4.95 4.12
C VAL A 135 -4.35 -4.80 3.17
N SER A 136 -3.49 -3.81 3.45
CA SER A 136 -2.22 -3.67 2.76
C SER A 136 -1.12 -4.49 3.44
N VAL A 137 -0.25 -5.12 2.65
CA VAL A 137 0.78 -6.03 3.14
C VAL A 137 2.15 -5.54 2.73
N LYS A 138 3.12 -5.52 3.65
CA LYS A 138 4.51 -5.19 3.28
C LYS A 138 5.09 -6.26 2.37
N GLU A 139 5.84 -5.86 1.36
CA GLU A 139 6.53 -6.74 0.41
C GLU A 139 7.50 -7.72 1.12
N MET A 140 8.05 -7.34 2.27
CA MET A 140 8.86 -8.24 3.09
C MET A 140 8.10 -9.43 3.67
N VAL A 141 6.76 -9.38 3.71
CA VAL A 141 5.93 -10.50 4.16
C VAL A 141 5.82 -11.49 3.02
N GLY A 142 6.28 -12.72 3.28
CA GLY A 142 6.26 -13.80 2.30
C GLY A 142 4.83 -14.08 1.83
N PHE A 143 4.59 -13.90 0.53
CA PHE A 143 3.30 -14.11 -0.12
C PHE A 143 3.47 -15.18 -1.19
N LYS A 144 2.64 -16.22 -1.15
CA LYS A 144 2.78 -17.41 -2.00
C LYS A 144 2.80 -17.04 -3.48
N GLY A 145 3.84 -17.49 -4.18
CA GLY A 145 4.00 -17.26 -5.62
C GLY A 145 4.40 -15.83 -6.00
N ARG A 146 4.70 -14.97 -5.02
CA ARG A 146 5.12 -13.58 -5.25
C ARG A 146 6.55 -13.33 -4.78
N THR A 147 7.15 -12.27 -5.31
CA THR A 147 8.52 -11.86 -4.97
C THR A 147 8.60 -11.36 -3.52
N CYS A 148 9.72 -11.66 -2.86
CA CYS A 148 10.05 -11.18 -1.52
C CYS A 148 11.52 -10.73 -1.50
N HIS A 149 11.76 -9.49 -1.89
CA HIS A 149 13.07 -8.91 -2.10
C HIS A 149 13.55 -8.04 -0.93
N PHE A 150 12.70 -7.65 0.03
CA PHE A 150 13.08 -6.79 1.16
C PHE A 150 13.78 -5.51 0.68
N SER A 151 13.33 -5.03 -0.47
CA SER A 151 13.93 -3.89 -1.19
C SER A 151 15.38 -4.05 -1.66
N VAL A 152 15.92 -5.28 -1.63
CA VAL A 152 17.27 -5.62 -2.11
C VAL A 152 17.19 -6.13 -3.56
N SER A 153 17.83 -5.42 -4.49
CA SER A 153 17.80 -5.74 -5.93
C SER A 153 18.28 -7.15 -6.27
N SER A 154 19.26 -7.69 -5.53
CA SER A 154 19.75 -9.06 -5.73
C SER A 154 18.71 -10.14 -5.42
N LYS A 155 17.65 -9.80 -4.69
CA LYS A 155 16.55 -10.70 -4.33
C LYS A 155 15.31 -10.54 -5.22
N ILE A 156 15.37 -9.79 -6.33
CA ILE A 156 14.20 -9.55 -7.20
C ILE A 156 13.57 -10.84 -7.76
N ASN A 157 14.34 -11.93 -7.88
CA ASN A 157 13.84 -13.25 -8.32
C ASN A 157 13.49 -14.19 -7.15
N ASN A 158 13.55 -13.72 -5.89
CA ASN A 158 13.24 -14.55 -4.73
C ASN A 158 11.72 -14.68 -4.57
N ILE A 159 11.16 -15.79 -5.02
CA ILE A 159 9.72 -16.06 -4.94
C ILE A 159 9.44 -16.87 -3.68
N THR A 160 8.44 -16.44 -2.89
CA THR A 160 8.07 -17.15 -1.67
C THR A 160 7.17 -18.35 -2.02
N PRO A 161 7.47 -19.57 -1.55
CA PRO A 161 6.67 -20.76 -1.86
C PRO A 161 5.33 -20.83 -1.10
N ASP A 162 5.20 -20.11 0.02
CA ASP A 162 4.02 -20.17 0.89
C ASP A 162 3.76 -18.82 1.56
N ASN A 163 2.53 -18.62 2.04
CA ASN A 163 2.14 -17.46 2.81
C ASN A 163 2.80 -17.48 4.19
N ALA A 164 3.31 -16.33 4.62
CA ALA A 164 3.79 -16.12 5.98
C ALA A 164 2.68 -16.40 7.01
N ILE A 165 3.07 -16.79 8.22
CA ILE A 165 2.13 -17.12 9.31
C ILE A 165 1.14 -15.96 9.55
N ILE A 166 1.63 -14.72 9.52
CA ILE A 166 0.77 -13.54 9.70
C ILE A 166 -0.33 -13.43 8.64
N LEU A 167 -0.03 -13.73 7.37
CA LEU A 167 -1.04 -13.74 6.32
C LEU A 167 -2.08 -14.83 6.57
N LYS A 168 -1.63 -16.02 6.98
CA LYS A 168 -2.55 -17.12 7.34
C LYS A 168 -3.48 -16.72 8.49
N VAL A 169 -2.99 -15.98 9.48
CA VAL A 169 -3.81 -15.44 10.58
C VAL A 169 -4.81 -14.41 10.06
N LEU A 170 -4.38 -13.50 9.19
CA LEU A 170 -5.26 -12.48 8.58
C LEU A 170 -6.40 -13.10 7.76
N TYR A 171 -6.08 -14.07 6.88
CA TYR A 171 -7.09 -14.79 6.12
C TYR A 171 -8.08 -15.51 7.04
N LYS A 172 -7.61 -16.13 8.13
CA LYS A 172 -8.48 -16.75 9.14
C LYS A 172 -9.36 -15.74 9.88
N ALA A 173 -8.87 -14.52 10.10
CA ALA A 173 -9.66 -13.44 10.68
C ALA A 173 -10.68 -12.83 9.70
N GLY A 174 -10.66 -13.24 8.42
CA GLY A 174 -11.55 -12.76 7.37
C GLY A 174 -11.05 -11.51 6.62
N ALA A 175 -9.79 -11.10 6.82
CA ALA A 175 -9.21 -9.96 6.13
C ALA A 175 -8.99 -10.24 4.64
N ASN A 176 -8.97 -9.19 3.84
CA ASN A 176 -8.80 -9.24 2.39
C ASN A 176 -7.53 -8.50 1.93
N PRO A 177 -6.37 -9.18 1.81
CA PRO A 177 -5.16 -8.56 1.27
C PRO A 177 -5.35 -8.09 -0.18
N TYR A 178 -5.16 -6.79 -0.44
CA TYR A 178 -5.44 -6.21 -1.77
C TYR A 178 -4.22 -5.60 -2.47
N CYS A 179 -3.19 -5.19 -1.73
CA CYS A 179 -1.98 -4.63 -2.32
C CYS A 179 -0.74 -4.96 -1.49
N ARG A 180 0.42 -4.84 -2.14
CA ARG A 180 1.72 -4.93 -1.49
C ARG A 180 2.50 -3.65 -1.62
N ILE A 181 3.02 -3.19 -0.50
CA ILE A 181 3.78 -1.94 -0.38
C ILE A 181 5.28 -2.23 -0.18
N PRO A 182 6.18 -1.42 -0.76
CA PRO A 182 7.61 -1.60 -0.58
C PRO A 182 8.00 -1.33 0.88
N VAL A 183 9.16 -1.83 1.27
CA VAL A 183 9.78 -1.50 2.57
C VAL A 183 10.99 -0.59 2.35
N PRO A 184 11.36 0.28 3.29
CA PRO A 184 12.65 0.94 3.24
C PRO A 184 13.77 -0.10 3.26
N ASN A 185 14.87 0.16 2.54
CA ASN A 185 16.01 -0.73 2.53
C ASN A 185 16.67 -0.82 3.90
N PHE A 186 16.66 -2.02 4.48
CA PHE A 186 16.91 -2.29 5.89
C PHE A 186 15.96 -1.50 6.78
N SER A 187 15.11 -2.19 7.54
CA SER A 187 14.09 -1.65 8.46
C SER A 187 14.63 -0.78 9.62
N CYS A 188 15.83 -0.20 9.47
CA CYS A 188 16.60 0.55 10.45
C CYS A 188 16.91 2.01 10.02
N ARG A 189 16.24 2.58 9.01
CA ARG A 189 16.32 4.03 8.72
C ARG A 189 14.99 4.72 8.98
N TRP A 190 15.01 5.61 9.97
CA TRP A 190 13.88 6.37 10.50
C TRP A 190 13.59 7.67 9.73
N ASN A 191 14.45 8.07 8.78
CA ASN A 191 14.17 9.16 7.86
C ASN A 191 13.91 8.62 6.44
N GLN A 192 12.87 9.14 5.78
CA GLN A 192 12.60 8.87 4.36
C GLN A 192 13.55 9.65 3.45
N SER A 193 14.83 9.79 3.80
CA SER A 193 15.82 10.37 2.88
C SER A 193 16.85 9.33 2.44
N ARG A 194 16.59 8.81 1.23
CA ARG A 194 17.55 8.32 0.24
C ARG A 194 18.23 6.98 0.53
N LEU A 195 17.89 6.00 -0.32
CA LEU A 195 18.78 5.26 -1.24
C LEU A 195 18.19 3.87 -1.55
N SER A 196 18.36 3.43 -2.81
CA SER A 196 17.83 2.22 -3.48
C SER A 196 16.37 2.24 -3.97
N MET A 197 15.35 2.20 -3.11
CA MET A 197 13.96 1.97 -3.58
C MET A 197 13.37 3.18 -4.27
N GLU A 198 13.62 4.37 -3.76
CA GLU A 198 13.23 5.63 -4.41
C GLU A 198 13.76 5.66 -5.85
N ARG A 199 14.96 5.13 -6.13
CA ARG A 199 15.49 5.02 -7.51
C ARG A 199 14.83 3.90 -8.34
N LEU A 200 14.36 2.82 -7.71
CA LEU A 200 13.65 1.74 -8.40
C LEU A 200 12.25 2.19 -8.81
N THR A 201 11.61 3.02 -7.99
CA THR A 201 10.25 3.47 -8.22
C THR A 201 10.19 4.79 -8.99
N THR A 202 11.12 5.73 -8.79
CA THR A 202 11.08 7.06 -9.46
C THR A 202 11.55 7.03 -10.92
N PRO A 203 10.95 7.85 -11.81
CA PRO A 203 11.47 8.09 -13.16
C PRO A 203 12.89 8.68 -13.13
N ILE A 204 13.75 8.31 -14.09
CA ILE A 204 15.16 8.77 -14.17
C ILE A 204 15.28 10.30 -14.15
N THR A 205 14.32 11.02 -14.72
CA THR A 205 14.26 12.48 -14.78
C THR A 205 14.08 13.16 -13.40
N GLU A 206 13.50 12.47 -12.43
CA GLU A 206 13.28 12.98 -11.06
C GLU A 206 14.45 12.66 -10.12
N ILE A 207 15.30 11.69 -10.46
CA ILE A 207 16.49 11.33 -9.65
C ILE A 207 17.44 12.52 -9.52
N SER A 208 17.66 13.27 -10.61
CA SER A 208 18.44 14.51 -10.63
C SER A 208 17.85 15.61 -9.74
N ARG A 209 16.54 15.63 -9.54
CA ARG A 209 15.84 16.61 -8.69
C ARG A 209 16.02 16.30 -7.20
N LEU A 210 16.04 15.00 -6.85
CA LEU A 210 16.42 14.53 -5.53
C LEU A 210 17.90 14.83 -5.26
N GLU A 211 18.79 14.67 -6.22
CA GLU A 211 20.22 14.98 -6.06
C GLU A 211 20.50 16.46 -5.78
N ALA A 212 19.65 17.38 -6.24
CA ALA A 212 19.79 18.83 -6.07
C ALA A 212 19.39 19.40 -4.69
N HIS A 213 18.78 18.60 -3.79
CA HIS A 213 18.45 19.08 -2.44
C HIS A 213 19.69 19.19 -1.54
N PRO A 214 19.90 20.31 -0.82
CA PRO A 214 21.07 20.51 0.02
C PRO A 214 21.11 19.44 1.13
N ARG A 215 22.31 18.88 1.38
CA ARG A 215 22.52 17.96 2.51
C ARG A 215 22.16 18.71 3.79
N VAL A 216 21.16 18.22 4.53
CA VAL A 216 20.93 18.68 5.90
C VAL A 216 22.19 18.32 6.69
N LYS A 217 22.93 19.33 7.16
CA LYS A 217 24.13 19.12 7.98
C LYS A 217 23.71 18.49 9.31
N GLU A 218 24.35 17.40 9.69
CA GLU A 218 24.17 16.83 11.02
C GLU A 218 24.58 17.86 12.09
N PRO A 219 23.78 18.03 13.17
CA PRO A 219 24.10 18.97 14.22
C PRO A 219 25.31 18.50 15.02
N SER A 220 26.17 19.47 15.37
CA SER A 220 27.51 19.22 15.88
C SER A 220 27.55 18.87 17.37
N SER A 221 26.50 19.19 18.15
CA SER A 221 26.49 19.02 19.60
C SER A 221 25.56 17.90 20.09
N VAL A 222 25.84 17.34 21.26
CA VAL A 222 25.03 16.27 21.89
C VAL A 222 23.70 16.82 22.43
N LEU A 223 23.67 18.10 22.83
CA LEU A 223 22.46 18.77 23.31
C LEU A 223 21.50 19.15 22.17
N GLU A 224 21.98 19.55 20.99
CA GLU A 224 21.12 19.73 19.81
C GLU A 224 20.51 18.40 19.35
N ARG A 225 21.25 17.29 19.51
CA ARG A 225 20.70 15.95 19.25
C ARG A 225 19.60 15.56 20.25
N LEU A 226 19.73 15.94 21.52
CA LEU A 226 18.71 15.67 22.55
C LEU A 226 17.47 16.58 22.39
N PHE A 227 17.66 17.84 22.01
CA PHE A 227 16.55 18.77 21.76
C PHE A 227 15.73 18.34 20.53
N TRP A 228 16.38 17.80 19.50
CA TRP A 228 15.72 17.15 18.36
C TRP A 228 14.92 15.90 18.75
N VAL A 229 15.39 15.13 19.74
CA VAL A 229 14.68 13.95 20.24
C VAL A 229 13.41 14.33 21.00
N SER A 230 13.33 15.52 21.63
CA SER A 230 12.15 15.98 22.36
C SER A 230 11.09 16.71 21.49
N GLU A 231 11.49 17.35 20.38
CA GLU A 231 10.55 17.99 19.44
C GLU A 231 9.99 17.01 18.38
N LEU A 232 10.58 15.81 18.26
CA LEU A 232 10.05 14.70 17.45
C LEU A 232 8.98 13.85 18.19
N THR A 233 8.61 14.20 19.42
CA THR A 233 7.68 13.42 20.27
C THR A 233 6.26 14.00 20.44
N LEU A 234 5.78 14.92 19.60
CA LEU A 234 4.39 15.41 19.69
C LEU A 234 3.64 15.36 18.34
N GLU A 235 2.73 14.37 18.27
CA GLU A 235 1.31 14.51 17.84
C GLU A 235 0.81 14.27 16.40
N ALA A 236 1.57 13.66 15.49
CA ALA A 236 0.95 13.15 14.24
C ALA A 236 1.37 11.74 13.76
N GLN A 237 2.36 11.10 14.39
CA GLN A 237 2.90 9.82 13.89
C GLN A 237 3.18 8.77 14.98
N PHE A 238 2.78 9.02 16.22
CA PHE A 238 3.25 8.26 17.38
C PHE A 238 2.36 7.09 17.88
N GLU A 239 1.37 6.65 17.11
CA GLU A 239 0.70 5.34 17.34
C GLU A 239 1.15 4.21 16.38
N VAL A 240 2.20 4.44 15.58
CA VAL A 240 2.49 3.58 14.41
C VAL A 240 3.52 2.45 14.65
N GLN A 241 3.98 2.21 15.89
CA GLN A 241 5.16 1.32 16.09
C GLN A 241 5.04 0.13 17.06
N LEU A 242 3.85 -0.40 17.37
CA LEU A 242 3.78 -1.76 17.97
C LEU A 242 2.70 -2.72 17.43
N LEU A 243 2.17 -2.48 16.23
CA LEU A 243 1.30 -3.45 15.52
C LEU A 243 1.42 -3.30 13.99
N ALA A 244 2.63 -3.37 13.45
CA ALA A 244 2.91 -3.02 12.04
C ALA A 244 3.48 -4.19 11.20
N VAL A 245 2.74 -5.30 11.13
CA VAL A 245 2.90 -6.30 10.04
C VAL A 245 1.78 -6.16 9.00
N VAL A 246 0.78 -5.33 9.28
CA VAL A 246 -0.45 -5.21 8.52
C VAL A 246 -0.87 -3.75 8.65
N SER A 247 -0.61 -2.92 7.64
CA SER A 247 -1.08 -1.54 7.69
C SER A 247 -2.59 -1.56 7.46
N MET A 248 -3.32 -1.66 8.57
CA MET A 248 -4.74 -1.31 8.66
C MET A 248 -4.86 0.18 8.33
N VAL A 249 -5.60 0.45 7.26
CA VAL A 249 -6.21 1.76 6.95
C VAL A 249 -5.25 2.94 6.93
N PHE A 250 -4.78 3.28 5.72
CA PHE A 250 -4.32 4.64 5.45
C PHE A 250 -5.56 5.47 5.09
N VAL A 251 -5.93 6.41 5.96
CA VAL A 251 -6.58 7.73 5.74
C VAL A 251 -7.29 8.12 7.05
N ARG A 252 -6.54 8.70 7.99
CA ARG A 252 -6.98 9.83 8.85
C ARG A 252 -5.77 10.40 9.61
N LEU A 253 -5.75 11.73 9.67
CA LEU A 253 -4.80 12.66 10.33
C LEU A 253 -3.65 13.16 9.44
#